data_AF-A0AAU9WFX1-F1
#
_entry.id   AF-A0AAU9WFX1-F1
#
_cell.length_a   1.000
_cell.length_b   1.000
_cell.length_c   1.000
_cell.angle_alpha   90.00
_cell.angle_beta   90.00
_cell.angle_gamma   90.00
#
_symmetry.space_group_name_H-M   'P 1'
#
loop_
_entity.id
_entity.type
_entity.pdbx_description
1 polymer ?
#
loop_
_entity_poly.entity_id
_entity_poly.type
_entity_poly.pdbx_seq_one_letter_code
_entity_poly.pdbx_strand_id
1 'polypeptide(L)'
;MALFLFLSALLLLCESSHETSAHECKTGAEYSVKGMMLKSHIYKTMSVSLGHECLKACYRDVACQSFNYVLSQSTCEFSNRIQEARPEDFVPDSNRYYFKRDRERVPLGSIPELPAESCKEIKASEGGKAFSGKYWLNSVVKDKSVLAYCDMDTEDADECSASVPICAVNASCQNLQGSYSCSCNLGFSGDGKVCTCKDITQEYHTHSFKIMVFPSVDMHDYLIDVDECASNPCTNGGTCVDGINGYTCTCPPSYRGNRCEKGQYLFHVRVMLVIGSVMGQLKGQLTGHAYVSGQNASCARAFFTVFFLFYETVGCALTLKSVGNPVTQHNRSPTQGAWMKDPLGVMGNDTIFVMQSYYSNDNVEEFENLNKFKAGVVRKNYTLPFKWDGTGAVVYGNHLYYNRENSQFIIKYNLFTSNIDNHITLSGYSPRSITYTWGGYSGVDLAVDENGLWVLWGNTGNGSRLSASKIEGDVIVNNYNLATERMNSMGNAFIACGVIYCIDSYNSNPTTINFAYDTKTGNQWNPNIQFTNQYGYNSMVDYNPKEKLLYAWDNHKQLTYSLTWN
;
A
#
# COMPACT_ATOMS: atom_id res chain seq x y z
N MET A 1 -38.76 66.42 -10.65
CA MET A 1 -39.82 65.46 -10.24
C MET A 1 -39.68 64.10 -10.91
N ALA A 2 -39.47 64.00 -12.24
CA ALA A 2 -39.34 62.71 -12.93
C ALA A 2 -38.17 61.82 -12.46
N LEU A 3 -37.04 62.41 -12.05
CA LEU A 3 -35.86 61.67 -11.57
C LEU A 3 -36.05 61.08 -10.16
N PHE A 4 -36.83 61.75 -9.31
CA PHE A 4 -37.14 61.27 -7.95
C PHE A 4 -38.13 60.10 -7.96
N LEU A 5 -39.08 60.12 -8.90
CA LEU A 5 -40.05 59.03 -9.09
C LEU A 5 -39.40 57.75 -9.67
N PHE A 6 -38.34 57.90 -10.46
CA PHE A 6 -37.58 56.78 -11.01
C PHE A 6 -36.70 56.08 -9.95
N LEU A 7 -36.10 56.84 -9.03
CA LEU A 7 -35.30 56.27 -7.94
C LEU A 7 -36.17 55.54 -6.91
N SER A 8 -37.35 56.08 -6.58
CA SER A 8 -38.28 55.40 -5.68
C SER A 8 -38.85 54.11 -6.28
N ALA A 9 -39.07 54.08 -7.60
CA ALA A 9 -39.52 52.88 -8.31
C ALA A 9 -38.43 51.79 -8.37
N LEU A 10 -37.16 52.17 -8.52
CA LEU A 10 -36.04 51.22 -8.48
C LEU A 10 -35.83 50.60 -7.09
N LEU A 11 -36.02 51.38 -6.02
CA LEU A 11 -35.93 50.91 -4.63
C LEU A 11 -37.07 49.94 -4.29
N LEU A 12 -38.30 50.19 -4.74
CA LEU A 12 -39.45 49.29 -4.54
C LEU A 12 -39.35 47.98 -5.38
N LEU A 13 -38.70 48.02 -6.54
CA LEU A 13 -38.41 46.81 -7.34
C LEU A 13 -37.22 45.99 -6.75
N CYS A 14 -36.38 46.63 -5.95
CA CYS A 14 -35.31 45.96 -5.22
C CYS A 14 -35.82 45.30 -3.93
N GLU A 15 -36.79 45.92 -3.23
CA GLU A 15 -37.42 45.32 -2.05
C GLU A 15 -38.32 44.11 -2.39
N SER A 16 -38.99 44.12 -3.56
CA SER A 16 -39.84 42.99 -4.00
C SER A 16 -39.07 41.79 -4.56
N SER A 17 -37.78 41.95 -4.90
CA SER A 17 -36.92 40.82 -5.31
C SER A 17 -36.22 40.13 -4.13
N HIS A 18 -36.34 40.67 -2.91
CA HIS A 18 -35.77 40.06 -1.70
C HIS A 18 -36.64 38.95 -1.09
N GLU A 19 -37.97 38.98 -1.27
CA GLU A 19 -38.85 37.95 -0.66
C GLU A 19 -39.14 36.75 -1.58
N THR A 20 -38.97 36.88 -2.89
CA THR A 20 -39.32 35.81 -3.85
C THR A 20 -38.19 34.81 -4.14
N SER A 21 -36.94 35.10 -3.73
CA SER A 21 -35.80 34.19 -3.92
C SER A 21 -35.53 33.26 -2.72
N ALA A 22 -36.19 33.48 -1.59
CA ALA A 22 -35.96 32.69 -0.37
C ALA A 22 -36.78 31.38 -0.32
N HIS A 23 -37.81 31.20 -1.17
CA HIS A 23 -38.75 30.09 -1.03
C HIS A 23 -38.50 28.88 -1.96
N GLU A 24 -37.49 28.91 -2.83
CA GLU A 24 -37.12 27.77 -3.70
C GLU A 24 -35.85 27.01 -3.27
N CYS A 25 -35.13 27.44 -2.24
CA CYS A 25 -33.98 26.71 -1.71
C CYS A 25 -34.41 25.70 -0.62
N LYS A 26 -35.02 24.57 -1.03
CA LYS A 26 -35.21 23.41 -0.14
C LYS A 26 -34.64 22.13 -0.74
N THR A 27 -33.31 22.00 -0.57
CA THR A 27 -32.59 20.79 -0.13
C THR A 27 -31.14 21.21 0.20
N GLY A 28 -30.79 21.38 1.49
CA GLY A 28 -29.42 21.68 1.96
C GLY A 28 -28.94 23.13 1.81
N ALA A 29 -29.75 24.12 2.23
CA ALA A 29 -29.52 25.51 1.88
C ALA A 29 -28.40 26.17 2.71
N GLU A 30 -27.35 26.60 2.00
CA GLU A 30 -26.39 27.63 2.42
C GLU A 30 -27.16 28.87 2.92
N TYR A 31 -26.90 29.35 4.15
CA TYR A 31 -27.54 30.55 4.67
C TYR A 31 -26.51 31.56 5.15
N SER A 32 -26.70 32.82 4.75
CA SER A 32 -25.95 33.96 5.27
C SER A 32 -26.73 34.59 6.41
N VAL A 33 -26.01 35.02 7.46
CA VAL A 33 -26.61 35.72 8.60
C VAL A 33 -26.08 37.14 8.61
N LYS A 34 -26.89 38.08 8.11
CA LYS A 34 -26.55 39.51 8.09
C LYS A 34 -26.56 40.08 9.50
N GLY A 35 -25.60 40.96 9.80
CA GLY A 35 -25.50 41.62 11.09
C GLY A 35 -24.88 40.73 12.18
N MET A 36 -24.29 39.60 11.80
CA MET A 36 -23.61 38.67 12.68
C MET A 36 -22.22 38.39 12.15
N MET A 37 -21.30 38.07 13.04
CA MET A 37 -19.96 37.61 12.72
C MET A 37 -19.53 36.49 13.65
N LEU A 38 -18.55 35.72 13.18
CA LEU A 38 -17.73 34.89 14.04
C LEU A 38 -16.47 35.67 14.45
N LYS A 39 -16.32 35.98 15.75
CA LYS A 39 -15.26 36.90 16.22
C LYS A 39 -13.84 36.31 16.20
N SER A 40 -13.72 34.98 16.10
CA SER A 40 -12.45 34.25 16.29
C SER A 40 -12.12 33.36 15.08
N HIS A 41 -10.88 32.85 15.03
CA HIS A 41 -10.43 31.85 14.05
C HIS A 41 -10.31 32.33 12.59
N ILE A 42 -9.89 33.57 12.39
CA ILE A 42 -9.57 34.09 11.06
C ILE A 42 -8.14 33.70 10.73
N TYR A 43 -7.95 32.84 9.72
CA TYR A 43 -6.61 32.40 9.29
C TYR A 43 -6.13 33.11 8.02
N LYS A 44 -7.06 33.72 7.28
CA LYS A 44 -6.77 34.34 5.99
C LYS A 44 -7.75 35.46 5.71
N THR A 45 -7.25 36.55 5.17
CA THR A 45 -8.07 37.68 4.72
C THR A 45 -7.84 37.95 3.24
N MET A 46 -8.88 38.40 2.53
CA MET A 46 -8.79 38.71 1.11
C MET A 46 -9.72 39.88 0.76
N SER A 47 -9.19 40.93 0.15
CA SER A 47 -10.03 42.01 -0.37
C SER A 47 -10.71 41.58 -1.66
N VAL A 48 -12.01 41.83 -1.76
CA VAL A 48 -12.86 41.47 -2.91
C VAL A 48 -13.90 42.53 -3.17
N SER A 49 -14.35 42.64 -4.41
CA SER A 49 -15.35 43.64 -4.77
C SER A 49 -16.76 43.27 -4.29
N LEU A 50 -17.07 41.98 -4.27
CA LEU A 50 -18.37 41.43 -3.90
C LEU A 50 -18.19 40.16 -3.07
N GLY A 51 -19.09 39.95 -2.10
CA GLY A 51 -19.00 38.80 -1.19
C GLY A 51 -19.15 37.42 -1.85
N HIS A 52 -19.69 37.32 -3.07
CA HIS A 52 -19.71 36.06 -3.85
C HIS A 52 -18.29 35.58 -4.24
N GLU A 53 -17.33 36.49 -4.35
CA GLU A 53 -15.92 36.13 -4.61
C GLU A 53 -15.31 35.42 -3.40
N CYS A 54 -15.74 35.77 -2.17
CA CYS A 54 -15.36 35.04 -0.96
C CYS A 54 -15.82 33.58 -1.03
N LEU A 55 -17.06 33.35 -1.47
CA LEU A 55 -17.63 32.01 -1.57
C LEU A 55 -16.84 31.12 -2.54
N LYS A 56 -16.51 31.64 -3.73
CA LYS A 56 -15.69 30.93 -4.72
C LYS A 56 -14.29 30.62 -4.18
N ALA A 57 -13.67 31.56 -3.47
CA ALA A 57 -12.36 31.35 -2.87
C ALA A 57 -12.41 30.32 -1.73
N CYS A 58 -13.47 30.34 -0.92
CA CYS A 58 -13.69 29.36 0.12
C CYS A 58 -13.85 27.96 -0.46
N TYR A 59 -14.60 27.77 -1.55
CA TYR A 59 -14.74 26.46 -2.19
C TYR A 59 -13.42 25.88 -2.74
N ARG A 60 -12.51 26.75 -3.20
CA ARG A 60 -11.19 26.34 -3.69
C ARG A 60 -10.19 26.04 -2.59
N ASP A 61 -10.48 26.49 -1.37
CA ASP A 61 -9.62 26.30 -0.21
C ASP A 61 -10.21 25.18 0.65
N VAL A 62 -9.58 24.00 0.63
CA VAL A 62 -10.04 22.83 1.39
C VAL A 62 -10.10 23.10 2.89
N ALA A 63 -9.29 24.04 3.38
CA ALA A 63 -9.32 24.43 4.77
C ALA A 63 -10.54 25.30 5.10
N CYS A 64 -11.11 26.04 4.15
CA CYS A 64 -12.17 27.01 4.41
C CYS A 64 -13.53 26.34 4.73
N GLN A 65 -14.04 26.61 5.93
CA GLN A 65 -15.34 26.12 6.41
C GLN A 65 -16.39 27.23 6.58
N SER A 66 -15.96 28.47 6.84
CA SER A 66 -16.83 29.65 6.86
C SER A 66 -16.05 30.92 6.59
N PHE A 67 -16.75 32.03 6.39
CA PHE A 67 -16.13 33.34 6.33
C PHE A 67 -17.05 34.45 6.85
N ASN A 68 -16.44 35.52 7.35
CA ASN A 68 -17.11 36.81 7.52
C ASN A 68 -16.83 37.69 6.32
N TYR A 69 -17.83 38.42 5.84
CA TYR A 69 -17.62 39.51 4.87
C TYR A 69 -17.82 40.86 5.54
N VAL A 70 -16.79 41.70 5.47
CA VAL A 70 -16.79 43.06 6.03
C VAL A 70 -17.29 44.04 4.98
N LEU A 71 -18.47 44.60 5.20
CA LEU A 71 -19.17 45.46 4.23
C LEU A 71 -18.40 46.75 3.95
N SER A 72 -17.91 47.43 4.99
CA SER A 72 -17.23 48.72 4.83
C SER A 72 -15.84 48.63 4.20
N GLN A 73 -15.20 47.46 4.25
CA GLN A 73 -13.82 47.25 3.79
C GLN A 73 -13.74 46.31 2.58
N SER A 74 -14.88 45.82 2.11
CA SER A 74 -14.99 44.86 1.01
C SER A 74 -13.96 43.72 1.16
N THR A 75 -13.93 43.10 2.33
CA THR A 75 -12.89 42.12 2.70
C THR A 75 -13.52 40.85 3.25
N CYS A 76 -13.06 39.70 2.76
CA CYS A 76 -13.36 38.38 3.29
C CYS A 76 -12.39 38.04 4.42
N GLU A 77 -12.90 37.49 5.49
CA GLU A 77 -12.13 36.89 6.57
C GLU A 77 -12.51 35.42 6.67
N PHE A 78 -11.62 34.54 6.20
CA PHE A 78 -11.84 33.10 6.15
C PHE A 78 -11.49 32.44 7.47
N SER A 79 -12.27 31.43 7.80
CA SER A 79 -12.09 30.58 8.96
C SER A 79 -11.87 29.14 8.52
N ASN A 80 -10.74 28.58 8.93
CA ASN A 80 -10.36 27.19 8.67
C ASN A 80 -11.17 26.25 9.56
N ARG A 81 -11.76 26.83 10.60
CA ARG A 81 -12.72 26.19 11.48
C ARG A 81 -13.54 27.21 12.26
N ILE A 82 -14.73 26.77 12.60
CA ILE A 82 -15.81 27.46 13.28
C ILE A 82 -16.02 26.71 14.60
N GLN A 83 -16.09 27.38 15.73
CA GLN A 83 -16.82 26.82 16.88
C GLN A 83 -18.31 26.94 16.60
N GLU A 84 -18.86 26.09 15.73
CA GLU A 84 -20.31 25.88 15.66
C GLU A 84 -20.89 25.25 16.95
N ALA A 85 -20.06 25.06 17.98
CA ALA A 85 -20.40 24.46 19.27
C ALA A 85 -20.27 25.42 20.49
N ARG A 86 -20.07 26.74 20.29
CA ARG A 86 -20.08 27.72 21.39
C ARG A 86 -20.89 28.98 21.03
N PRO A 87 -22.09 29.15 21.61
CA PRO A 87 -22.96 30.31 21.35
C PRO A 87 -22.29 31.68 21.57
N GLU A 88 -21.23 31.77 22.37
CA GLU A 88 -20.56 33.00 22.76
C GLU A 88 -19.71 33.67 21.67
N ASP A 89 -19.19 32.91 20.68
CA ASP A 89 -18.32 33.46 19.63
C ASP A 89 -19.10 33.97 18.41
N PHE A 90 -20.39 33.62 18.33
CA PHE A 90 -21.30 34.08 17.30
C PHE A 90 -22.02 35.35 17.75
N VAL A 91 -21.42 36.49 17.43
CA VAL A 91 -21.80 37.79 18.00
C VAL A 91 -22.42 38.73 16.96
N PRO A 92 -23.29 39.66 17.38
CA PRO A 92 -23.81 40.70 16.50
C PRO A 92 -22.72 41.65 16.03
N ASP A 93 -22.67 41.93 14.73
CA ASP A 93 -21.90 43.01 14.12
C ASP A 93 -22.61 43.47 12.84
N SER A 94 -23.18 44.68 12.89
CA SER A 94 -23.96 45.25 11.79
C SER A 94 -23.16 45.52 10.51
N ASN A 95 -21.83 45.59 10.59
CA ASN A 95 -20.94 45.83 9.45
C ASN A 95 -20.51 44.53 8.74
N ARG A 96 -21.00 43.38 9.20
CA ARG A 96 -20.59 42.07 8.71
C ARG A 96 -21.79 41.19 8.37
N TYR A 97 -21.55 40.23 7.49
CA TYR A 97 -22.41 39.05 7.43
C TYR A 97 -21.55 37.79 7.49
N TYR A 98 -22.06 36.81 8.22
CA TYR A 98 -21.46 35.49 8.35
C TYR A 98 -22.00 34.56 7.26
N PHE A 99 -21.14 33.71 6.71
CA PHE A 99 -21.51 32.69 5.74
C PHE A 99 -20.93 31.33 6.11
N LYS A 100 -21.81 30.32 6.21
CA LYS A 100 -21.45 28.92 6.48
C LYS A 100 -21.37 28.11 5.18
N ARG A 101 -20.30 27.35 5.00
CA ARG A 101 -20.16 26.38 3.90
C ARG A 101 -20.87 25.07 4.26
N ASP A 102 -21.82 24.64 3.43
CA ASP A 102 -22.51 23.34 3.58
C ASP A 102 -22.06 22.31 2.50
N ARG A 103 -21.65 22.79 1.31
CA ARG A 103 -21.22 21.96 0.19
C ARG A 103 -19.73 21.58 0.29
N GLU A 104 -19.43 20.30 0.06
CA GLU A 104 -18.05 19.75 0.09
C GLU A 104 -17.32 20.00 1.42
N ARG A 105 -18.05 19.95 2.53
CA ARG A 105 -17.48 20.06 3.87
C ARG A 105 -16.62 18.82 4.16
N VAL A 106 -15.37 19.05 4.57
CA VAL A 106 -14.44 17.98 4.96
C VAL A 106 -14.54 17.81 6.48
N PRO A 107 -14.79 16.59 7.01
CA PRO A 107 -14.83 16.38 8.45
C PRO A 107 -13.45 16.64 9.04
N LEU A 108 -13.43 17.27 10.20
CA LEU A 108 -12.19 17.63 10.85
C LEU A 108 -11.35 16.38 11.20
N GLY A 109 -10.03 16.51 11.06
CA GLY A 109 -9.09 15.43 11.37
C GLY A 109 -9.12 14.34 10.31
N SER A 110 -9.90 14.50 9.23
CA SER A 110 -9.94 13.52 8.14
C SER A 110 -8.80 13.70 7.15
N ILE A 111 -8.15 14.87 7.12
CA ILE A 111 -7.00 15.18 6.27
C ILE A 111 -5.91 15.91 7.06
N PRO A 112 -4.63 15.79 6.68
CA PRO A 112 -3.51 16.38 7.43
C PRO A 112 -3.48 17.92 7.37
N GLU A 113 -4.16 18.54 6.40
CA GLU A 113 -4.33 19.99 6.26
C GLU A 113 -5.42 20.57 7.19
N LEU A 114 -6.23 19.70 7.80
CA LEU A 114 -7.27 20.03 8.79
C LEU A 114 -7.12 19.19 10.07
N PRO A 115 -5.98 19.29 10.77
CA PRO A 115 -5.78 18.56 12.02
C PRO A 115 -6.68 19.11 13.14
N ALA A 116 -7.08 18.23 14.05
CA ALA A 116 -7.78 18.59 15.28
C ALA A 116 -6.80 18.80 16.44
N GLU A 117 -7.13 19.66 17.39
CA GLU A 117 -6.42 19.76 18.67
C GLU A 117 -6.72 18.56 19.58
N SER A 118 -7.91 17.97 19.48
CA SER A 118 -8.30 16.79 20.29
C SER A 118 -9.49 16.02 19.70
N CYS A 119 -9.70 14.80 20.19
CA CYS A 119 -10.87 13.96 19.87
C CYS A 119 -12.19 14.62 20.28
N LYS A 120 -12.20 15.29 21.44
CA LYS A 120 -13.32 16.14 21.87
C LYS A 120 -13.67 17.21 20.85
N GLU A 121 -12.66 17.82 20.23
CA GLU A 121 -12.85 18.83 19.20
C GLU A 121 -13.51 18.25 17.94
N ILE A 122 -13.10 17.05 17.53
CA ILE A 122 -13.69 16.33 16.38
C ILE A 122 -15.16 16.04 16.67
N LYS A 123 -15.46 15.46 17.84
CA LYS A 123 -16.83 15.15 18.25
C LYS A 123 -17.73 16.38 18.30
N ALA A 124 -17.21 17.51 18.81
CA ALA A 124 -17.93 18.77 18.82
C ALA A 124 -18.16 19.35 17.41
N SER A 125 -17.16 19.25 16.51
CA SER A 125 -17.26 19.71 15.11
C SER A 125 -18.39 19.02 14.34
N GLU A 126 -18.54 17.71 14.55
CA GLU A 126 -19.50 16.88 13.82
C GLU A 126 -20.87 16.79 14.53
N GLY A 127 -21.14 17.68 15.49
CA GLY A 127 -22.42 17.74 16.20
C GLY A 127 -22.73 16.46 16.99
N GLY A 128 -21.70 15.81 17.54
CA GLY A 128 -21.82 14.55 18.29
C GLY A 128 -21.94 13.29 17.42
N LYS A 129 -21.83 13.41 16.09
CA LYS A 129 -21.93 12.27 15.15
C LYS A 129 -20.58 11.69 14.73
N ALA A 130 -19.48 12.07 15.39
CA ALA A 130 -18.16 11.51 15.11
C ALA A 130 -18.07 10.05 15.60
N PHE A 131 -17.30 9.22 14.90
CA PHE A 131 -17.09 7.80 15.22
C PHE A 131 -15.65 7.56 15.67
N SER A 132 -15.41 6.53 16.47
CA SER A 132 -14.04 6.15 16.86
C SER A 132 -13.23 5.70 15.65
N GLY A 133 -11.97 6.13 15.55
CA GLY A 133 -11.17 5.94 14.34
C GLY A 133 -9.88 6.75 14.35
N LYS A 134 -9.11 6.69 13.26
CA LYS A 134 -7.86 7.47 13.13
C LYS A 134 -8.14 8.87 12.59
N TYR A 135 -7.62 9.88 13.28
CA TYR A 135 -7.75 11.28 12.93
C TYR A 135 -6.41 12.00 13.00
N TRP A 136 -6.24 13.00 12.14
CA TRP A 136 -5.11 13.92 12.16
C TRP A 136 -5.25 14.89 13.32
N LEU A 137 -4.29 14.89 14.23
CA LEU A 137 -4.19 15.77 15.38
C LEU A 137 -3.01 16.74 15.24
N ASN A 138 -3.08 17.88 15.92
CA ASN A 138 -1.99 18.86 15.99
C ASN A 138 -0.80 18.26 16.74
N SER A 139 0.39 18.43 16.18
CA SER A 139 1.65 18.06 16.85
C SER A 139 2.15 19.18 17.76
N VAL A 140 2.95 18.81 18.76
CA VAL A 140 3.76 19.76 19.55
C VAL A 140 4.79 20.49 18.67
N VAL A 141 5.16 19.88 17.53
CA VAL A 141 5.97 20.55 16.50
C VAL A 141 5.06 21.42 15.64
N LYS A 142 5.34 22.73 15.63
CA LYS A 142 4.58 23.72 14.85
C LYS A 142 4.47 23.30 13.37
N ASP A 143 3.28 23.46 12.80
CA ASP A 143 2.94 23.14 11.40
C ASP A 143 3.10 21.65 11.01
N LYS A 144 3.01 20.74 11.99
CA LYS A 144 2.97 19.30 11.77
C LYS A 144 1.70 18.70 12.35
N SER A 145 1.13 17.73 11.64
CA SER A 145 0.03 16.90 12.10
C SER A 145 0.48 15.46 12.29
N VAL A 146 -0.12 14.78 13.25
CA VAL A 146 0.12 13.37 13.59
C VAL A 146 -1.18 12.61 13.46
N LEU A 147 -1.14 11.41 12.88
CA LEU A 147 -2.32 10.56 12.77
C LEU A 147 -2.39 9.67 14.01
N ALA A 148 -3.43 9.80 14.82
CA ALA A 148 -3.64 9.01 16.05
C ALA A 148 -5.08 8.47 16.11
N TYR A 149 -5.28 7.38 16.84
CA TYR A 149 -6.62 6.85 17.08
C TYR A 149 -7.35 7.71 18.13
N CYS A 150 -8.58 8.12 17.82
CA CYS A 150 -9.50 8.73 18.77
C CYS A 150 -10.60 7.75 19.11
N ASP A 151 -10.80 7.52 20.40
CA ASP A 151 -12.02 6.91 20.90
C ASP A 151 -13.05 8.01 21.20
N MET A 152 -14.11 8.07 20.40
CA MET A 152 -15.15 9.10 20.54
C MET A 152 -16.09 8.84 21.72
N ASP A 153 -16.12 7.62 22.27
CA ASP A 153 -16.92 7.32 23.45
C ASP A 153 -16.29 7.92 24.72
N THR A 154 -14.97 7.79 24.83
CA THR A 154 -14.17 8.33 25.95
C THR A 154 -13.59 9.72 25.68
N GLU A 155 -13.68 10.20 24.42
CA GLU A 155 -13.07 11.43 23.92
C GLU A 155 -11.55 11.48 24.10
N ASP A 156 -10.92 10.31 24.14
CA ASP A 156 -9.51 10.10 24.40
C ASP A 156 -8.72 9.82 23.12
N ALA A 157 -7.52 10.37 23.05
CA ALA A 157 -6.57 10.10 21.97
C ALA A 157 -5.59 9.04 22.44
N ASP A 158 -5.44 7.95 21.69
CA ASP A 158 -4.38 6.98 21.97
C ASP A 158 -3.06 7.52 21.42
N GLU A 159 -2.28 8.21 22.25
CA GLU A 159 -1.00 8.76 21.82
C GLU A 159 0.05 7.69 21.53
N CYS A 160 -0.13 6.47 22.05
CA CYS A 160 0.73 5.33 21.74
C CYS A 160 0.45 4.77 20.33
N SER A 161 -0.71 5.07 19.74
CA SER A 161 -1.07 4.71 18.35
C SER A 161 -0.63 5.74 17.29
N ALA A 162 0.02 6.83 17.72
CA ALA A 162 0.37 7.94 16.84
C ALA A 162 1.38 7.54 15.75
N SER A 163 1.28 8.19 14.59
CA SER A 163 2.19 7.99 13.46
C SER A 163 3.65 8.40 13.73
N VAL A 164 3.95 9.01 14.88
CA VAL A 164 5.28 9.42 15.33
C VAL A 164 5.52 8.92 16.76
N PRO A 165 6.66 8.26 17.07
CA PRO A 165 6.93 7.72 18.41
C PRO A 165 6.98 8.81 19.49
N ILE A 166 6.28 8.59 20.61
CA ILE A 166 6.19 9.57 21.71
C ILE A 166 7.05 9.24 22.95
N CYS A 167 7.49 7.98 23.08
CA CYS A 167 8.41 7.52 24.13
C CYS A 167 9.81 7.21 23.55
N ALA A 168 10.81 7.05 24.43
CA ALA A 168 12.17 6.64 24.01
C ALA A 168 12.17 5.27 23.32
N VAL A 169 13.15 5.01 22.45
CA VAL A 169 13.30 3.74 21.72
C VAL A 169 13.36 2.51 22.64
N ASN A 170 13.80 2.68 23.90
CA ASN A 170 13.86 1.64 24.91
C ASN A 170 12.85 1.85 26.04
N ALA A 171 11.70 2.46 25.74
CA ALA A 171 10.59 2.61 26.67
C ALA A 171 9.30 2.08 26.05
N SER A 172 8.45 1.52 26.89
CA SER A 172 7.07 1.15 26.59
C SER A 172 6.15 2.36 26.81
N CYS A 173 5.16 2.51 25.93
CA CYS A 173 4.11 3.52 26.04
C CYS A 173 2.85 2.85 26.57
N GLN A 174 2.18 3.50 27.51
CA GLN A 174 0.86 3.09 28.00
C GLN A 174 -0.10 4.26 27.83
N ASN A 175 -1.17 4.05 27.07
CA ASN A 175 -2.25 5.02 26.92
C ASN A 175 -3.05 5.11 28.23
N LEU A 176 -3.36 6.33 28.65
CA LEU A 176 -4.15 6.65 29.82
C LEU A 176 -5.29 7.59 29.39
N GLN A 177 -6.42 7.59 30.09
CA GLN A 177 -7.49 8.50 29.72
C GLN A 177 -7.04 9.97 29.89
N GLY A 178 -6.93 10.68 28.76
CA GLY A 178 -6.46 12.05 28.63
C GLY A 178 -4.94 12.23 28.71
N SER A 179 -4.15 11.14 28.68
CA SER A 179 -2.69 11.22 28.76
C SER A 179 -2.00 9.91 28.34
N TYR A 180 -0.67 9.86 28.44
CA TYR A 180 0.08 8.63 28.27
C TYR A 180 1.25 8.59 29.25
N SER A 181 1.75 7.40 29.54
CA SER A 181 2.95 7.22 30.34
C SER A 181 4.00 6.44 29.56
N CYS A 182 5.27 6.77 29.79
CA CYS A 182 6.41 6.07 29.22
C CYS A 182 7.21 5.39 30.34
N SER A 183 7.57 4.12 30.17
CA SER A 183 8.37 3.36 31.15
C SER A 183 9.55 2.68 30.47
N CYS A 184 10.77 2.87 30.96
CA CYS A 184 11.95 2.22 30.38
C CYS A 184 11.86 0.69 30.50
N ASN A 185 12.24 0.00 29.42
CA ASN A 185 12.25 -1.45 29.33
C ASN A 185 13.34 -2.07 30.25
N LEU A 186 13.24 -3.37 30.50
CA LEU A 186 14.18 -4.11 31.35
C LEU A 186 15.64 -3.91 30.86
N GLY A 187 16.56 -3.67 31.80
CA GLY A 187 17.95 -3.33 31.49
C GLY A 187 18.21 -1.84 31.22
N PHE A 188 17.18 -0.99 31.24
CA PHE A 188 17.31 0.46 31.12
C PHE A 188 16.73 1.22 32.33
N SER A 189 17.23 2.41 32.59
CA SER A 189 16.79 3.35 33.62
C SER A 189 16.60 4.74 33.03
N GLY A 190 15.61 5.47 33.55
CA GLY A 190 15.30 6.82 33.09
C GLY A 190 13.83 7.14 33.30
N ASP A 191 13.35 8.21 32.68
CA ASP A 191 11.97 8.73 32.81
C ASP A 191 11.02 8.22 31.70
N GLY A 192 11.47 7.25 30.89
CA GLY A 192 10.71 6.71 29.76
C GLY A 192 10.73 7.58 28.50
N LYS A 193 11.06 8.87 28.59
CA LYS A 193 11.34 9.74 27.43
C LYS A 193 12.82 9.77 27.09
N VAL A 194 13.66 9.47 28.08
CA VAL A 194 15.09 9.21 27.94
C VAL A 194 15.41 7.96 28.77
N CYS A 195 15.96 6.94 28.13
CA CYS A 195 16.36 5.69 28.80
C CYS A 195 17.85 5.40 28.52
N THR A 196 18.62 5.20 29.58
CA THR A 196 20.03 4.81 29.54
C THR A 196 20.21 3.40 30.08
N CYS A 197 21.28 2.71 29.67
CA CYS A 197 21.54 1.35 30.15
C CYS A 197 21.74 1.34 31.68
N LYS A 198 21.11 0.39 32.37
CA LYS A 198 21.43 0.08 33.76
C LYS A 198 22.77 -0.67 33.78
N ASP A 199 23.77 -0.11 34.46
CA ASP A 199 25.03 -0.80 34.68
C ASP A 199 24.81 -2.05 35.54
N ILE A 200 24.94 -3.24 34.92
CA ILE A 200 24.75 -4.53 35.58
C ILE A 200 26.05 -5.04 36.25
N THR A 201 27.03 -4.16 36.48
CA THR A 201 28.33 -4.53 37.07
C THR A 201 28.33 -4.61 38.60
N GLN A 202 27.16 -4.70 39.25
CA GLN A 202 27.08 -4.80 40.71
C GLN A 202 26.26 -5.94 41.31
N GLU A 203 25.88 -6.99 40.57
CA GLU A 203 25.07 -8.06 41.17
C GLU A 203 25.34 -9.50 40.68
N TYR A 204 26.60 -9.84 40.39
CA TYR A 204 27.03 -11.25 40.28
C TYR A 204 28.12 -11.58 41.30
N HIS A 205 27.71 -11.66 42.57
CA HIS A 205 28.40 -12.52 43.54
C HIS A 205 27.39 -13.49 44.14
N THR A 206 27.70 -14.79 44.00
CA THR A 206 27.11 -15.96 44.65
C THR A 206 25.81 -16.54 44.03
N HIS A 207 25.93 -17.58 43.20
CA HIS A 207 25.91 -18.98 43.65
C HIS A 207 25.99 -19.99 42.49
N SER A 208 27.00 -20.87 42.60
CA SER A 208 27.09 -22.28 42.21
C SER A 208 26.06 -22.89 41.24
N PHE A 209 26.60 -23.34 40.10
CA PHE A 209 26.06 -24.33 39.17
C PHE A 209 25.64 -25.64 39.87
N LYS A 210 24.42 -26.13 39.64
CA LYS A 210 24.06 -27.53 39.84
C LYS A 210 23.06 -27.96 38.76
N ILE A 211 23.48 -28.90 37.92
CA ILE A 211 22.63 -29.62 36.98
C ILE A 211 21.65 -30.47 37.79
N MET A 212 20.35 -30.31 37.55
CA MET A 212 19.32 -31.31 37.89
C MET A 212 18.55 -31.66 36.63
N VAL A 213 18.60 -32.94 36.28
CA VAL A 213 17.65 -33.57 35.37
C VAL A 213 16.49 -34.08 36.21
N PHE A 214 15.24 -33.77 35.83
CA PHE A 214 14.08 -34.56 36.24
C PHE A 214 13.11 -34.74 35.06
N PRO A 215 12.37 -35.87 35.04
CA PRO A 215 11.54 -36.32 33.93
C PRO A 215 10.11 -35.72 33.95
N SER A 216 9.46 -35.77 32.79
CA SER A 216 8.01 -35.66 32.53
C SER A 216 7.10 -35.19 33.67
N VAL A 217 6.58 -33.97 33.54
CA VAL A 217 5.29 -33.57 34.14
C VAL A 217 4.53 -32.77 33.08
N ASP A 218 3.37 -33.27 32.67
CA ASP A 218 2.38 -32.51 31.91
C ASP A 218 1.88 -31.33 32.75
N MET A 219 1.92 -30.13 32.18
CA MET A 219 1.07 -29.03 32.64
C MET A 219 0.83 -28.07 31.48
N HIS A 220 -0.43 -28.04 31.02
CA HIS A 220 -0.99 -26.91 30.30
C HIS A 220 -0.65 -25.62 31.08
N ASP A 221 0.21 -24.78 30.52
CA ASP A 221 0.14 -23.35 30.82
C ASP A 221 0.64 -22.50 29.64
N TYR A 222 0.02 -21.35 29.55
CA TYR A 222 -0.12 -20.45 28.42
C TYR A 222 1.22 -19.71 28.13
N LEU A 223 1.96 -20.11 27.08
CA LEU A 223 3.08 -19.30 26.57
C LEU A 223 2.52 -18.22 25.63
N ILE A 224 2.33 -17.02 26.20
CA ILE A 224 2.11 -15.78 25.45
C ILE A 224 3.46 -15.39 24.85
N ASP A 225 3.67 -15.74 23.57
CA ASP A 225 4.75 -15.18 22.76
C ASP A 225 4.50 -13.67 22.63
N VAL A 226 5.48 -12.85 23.01
CA VAL A 226 5.37 -11.40 22.99
C VAL A 226 5.87 -10.95 21.63
N ASP A 227 4.99 -10.36 20.81
CA ASP A 227 5.39 -9.84 19.50
C ASP A 227 6.38 -8.68 19.66
N GLU A 228 7.68 -8.96 19.60
CA GLU A 228 8.71 -7.93 19.75
C GLU A 228 8.79 -7.02 18.52
N CYS A 229 8.13 -7.41 17.42
CA CYS A 229 7.93 -6.58 16.24
C CYS A 229 6.84 -5.53 16.37
N ALA A 230 5.93 -5.66 17.35
CA ALA A 230 4.99 -4.60 17.72
C ALA A 230 5.72 -3.28 18.07
N SER A 231 6.98 -3.38 18.54
CA SER A 231 7.86 -2.25 18.83
C SER A 231 8.42 -1.54 17.58
N ASN A 232 8.10 -2.03 16.37
CA ASN A 232 8.74 -1.68 15.11
C ASN A 232 10.25 -1.48 15.24
N PRO A 233 10.97 -2.47 15.77
CA PRO A 233 12.36 -2.26 16.12
C PRO A 233 13.22 -2.01 14.87
N CYS A 234 12.81 -2.45 13.69
CA CYS A 234 13.55 -2.22 12.46
C CYS A 234 13.42 -0.78 11.98
N THR A 235 14.55 -0.14 11.73
CA THR A 235 14.69 1.27 11.37
C THR A 235 14.91 1.44 9.87
N ASN A 236 14.85 2.68 9.38
CA ASN A 236 15.09 3.03 7.98
C ASN A 236 14.28 2.20 6.97
N GLY A 237 13.03 1.88 7.32
CA GLY A 237 12.12 1.10 6.49
C GLY A 237 12.38 -0.42 6.53
N GLY A 238 13.20 -0.91 7.46
CA GLY A 238 13.35 -2.34 7.69
C GLY A 238 12.06 -2.97 8.23
N THR A 239 11.78 -4.19 7.81
CA THR A 239 10.61 -4.95 8.23
C THR A 239 10.99 -5.91 9.34
N CYS A 240 10.26 -5.85 10.45
CA CYS A 240 10.46 -6.73 11.59
C CYS A 240 9.72 -8.04 11.40
N VAL A 241 10.40 -9.14 11.73
CA VAL A 241 9.84 -10.49 11.78
C VAL A 241 9.98 -11.04 13.19
N ASP A 242 8.84 -11.33 13.81
CA ASP A 242 8.74 -11.81 15.17
C ASP A 242 9.14 -13.30 15.26
N GLY A 243 9.64 -13.72 16.40
CA GLY A 243 10.13 -15.07 16.64
C GLY A 243 10.07 -15.42 18.11
N ILE A 244 10.28 -16.70 18.46
CA ILE A 244 10.08 -17.17 19.83
C ILE A 244 11.09 -16.48 20.76
N ASN A 245 10.60 -15.58 21.62
CA ASN A 245 11.39 -14.69 22.49
C ASN A 245 12.41 -13.79 21.74
N GLY A 246 12.08 -13.30 20.55
CA GLY A 246 12.89 -12.29 19.88
C GLY A 246 12.58 -12.08 18.40
N TYR A 247 12.98 -10.92 17.88
CA TYR A 247 12.71 -10.53 16.50
C TYR A 247 13.96 -10.43 15.60
N THR A 248 13.74 -10.45 14.28
CA THR A 248 14.77 -10.23 13.24
C THR A 248 14.34 -9.12 12.27
N CYS A 249 15.26 -8.25 11.85
CA CYS A 249 14.98 -7.17 10.91
C CYS A 249 15.48 -7.43 9.49
N THR A 250 14.61 -7.21 8.52
CA THR A 250 14.90 -7.32 7.09
C THR A 250 15.05 -5.92 6.50
N CYS A 251 16.23 -5.58 5.98
CA CYS A 251 16.57 -4.19 5.66
C CYS A 251 16.37 -3.80 4.19
N PRO A 252 15.95 -2.56 3.89
CA PRO A 252 15.83 -2.08 2.51
C PRO A 252 17.20 -1.97 1.82
N PRO A 253 17.26 -1.91 0.47
CA PRO A 253 18.51 -1.98 -0.32
C PRO A 253 19.57 -0.91 0.00
N SER A 254 19.20 0.12 0.77
CA SER A 254 20.07 1.23 1.19
C SER A 254 20.42 1.19 2.67
N TYR A 255 20.11 0.11 3.39
CA TYR A 255 20.31 0.02 4.84
C TYR A 255 20.70 -1.41 5.26
N ARG A 256 21.50 -1.54 6.31
CA ARG A 256 21.94 -2.83 6.89
C ARG A 256 22.08 -2.74 8.42
N GLY A 257 22.29 -3.87 9.09
CA GLY A 257 22.37 -3.99 10.56
C GLY A 257 21.20 -4.79 11.15
N ASN A 258 21.29 -5.21 12.41
CA ASN A 258 20.28 -6.07 13.04
C ASN A 258 18.93 -5.35 13.24
N ARG A 259 18.90 -4.02 13.11
CA ARG A 259 17.71 -3.18 13.06
C ARG A 259 17.71 -2.27 11.83
N CYS A 260 18.48 -2.56 10.78
CA CYS A 260 18.54 -1.74 9.56
C CYS A 260 18.98 -0.29 9.79
N GLU A 261 19.75 -0.06 10.85
CA GLU A 261 20.10 1.25 11.36
C GLU A 261 21.27 1.92 10.63
N LYS A 262 22.02 1.15 9.82
CA LYS A 262 23.21 1.66 9.12
C LYS A 262 22.84 1.99 7.67
N GLY A 263 22.88 3.28 7.32
CA GLY A 263 22.69 3.76 5.95
C GLY A 263 23.84 3.36 5.02
N GLN A 264 23.48 2.89 3.83
CA GLN A 264 24.35 2.50 2.74
C GLN A 264 24.32 3.62 1.69
N TYR A 265 25.19 4.61 1.83
CA TYR A 265 25.28 5.72 0.88
C TYR A 265 25.83 5.26 -0.47
N LEU A 266 25.07 5.59 -1.52
CA LEU A 266 25.45 5.39 -2.91
C LEU A 266 26.06 6.71 -3.42
N PHE A 267 27.37 6.89 -3.25
CA PHE A 267 28.05 8.03 -3.87
C PHE A 267 28.08 7.84 -5.38
N HIS A 268 27.42 8.73 -6.13
CA HIS A 268 27.68 8.91 -7.56
C HIS A 268 29.07 9.51 -7.73
N VAL A 269 30.11 8.69 -7.77
CA VAL A 269 31.41 9.13 -8.29
C VAL A 269 31.28 9.17 -9.81
N ARG A 270 31.19 10.37 -10.41
CA ARG A 270 31.42 10.56 -11.85
C ARG A 270 32.92 10.35 -12.11
N VAL A 271 33.32 9.12 -12.40
CA VAL A 271 34.62 8.88 -13.02
C VAL A 271 34.46 9.13 -14.51
N MET A 272 34.96 10.27 -15.00
CA MET A 272 35.17 10.43 -16.45
C MET A 272 36.39 9.61 -16.86
N LEU A 273 36.15 8.43 -17.40
CA LEU A 273 37.16 7.63 -18.08
C LEU A 273 37.15 8.00 -19.57
N VAL A 274 38.17 8.73 -20.01
CA VAL A 274 38.46 8.91 -21.44
C VAL A 274 39.07 7.61 -21.94
N ILE A 275 38.29 6.80 -22.65
CA ILE A 275 38.78 5.59 -23.29
C ILE A 275 39.41 5.98 -24.64
N GLY A 276 40.75 5.99 -24.68
CA GLY A 276 41.50 5.92 -25.93
C GLY A 276 41.34 4.54 -26.56
N SER A 277 40.59 4.50 -27.66
CA SER A 277 40.60 3.56 -28.80
C SER A 277 41.27 2.18 -28.63
N VAL A 278 40.54 1.10 -28.92
CA VAL A 278 40.60 0.37 -30.22
C VAL A 278 39.26 -0.33 -30.50
N MET A 279 38.61 0.11 -31.59
CA MET A 279 37.54 -0.49 -32.42
C MET A 279 36.21 -0.99 -31.81
N GLY A 280 35.13 -0.33 -32.24
CA GLY A 280 33.79 -0.93 -32.41
C GLY A 280 32.70 -0.30 -31.55
N GLN A 281 31.85 0.52 -32.14
CA GLN A 281 30.82 1.33 -31.47
C GLN A 281 29.79 0.52 -30.66
N LEU A 282 29.70 0.80 -29.34
CA LEU A 282 28.48 0.74 -28.55
C LEU A 282 28.52 1.90 -27.54
N LYS A 283 27.66 2.91 -27.73
CA LYS A 283 27.41 3.93 -26.70
C LYS A 283 26.50 3.30 -25.64
N GLY A 284 27.09 2.84 -24.55
CA GLY A 284 26.38 2.35 -23.37
C GLY A 284 26.97 2.99 -22.11
N GLN A 285 26.13 3.63 -21.31
CA GLN A 285 26.50 4.19 -20.02
C GLN A 285 26.49 3.05 -18.98
N LEU A 286 27.66 2.50 -18.65
CA LEU A 286 27.78 1.52 -17.57
C LEU A 286 27.81 2.26 -16.23
N THR A 287 26.82 1.96 -15.38
CA THR A 287 26.80 2.33 -13.97
C THR A 287 27.09 1.06 -13.17
N GLY A 288 28.09 1.11 -12.29
CA GLY A 288 28.50 -0.02 -11.44
C GLY A 288 28.80 0.46 -10.02
N HIS A 289 28.50 -0.38 -9.03
CA HIS A 289 28.56 -0.06 -7.61
C HIS A 289 29.72 -0.79 -6.94
N ALA A 290 30.56 -0.08 -6.17
CA ALA A 290 31.58 -0.69 -5.31
C ALA A 290 31.14 -0.64 -3.84
N TYR A 291 31.36 -1.73 -3.10
CA TYR A 291 31.06 -1.84 -1.66
C TYR A 291 32.34 -1.69 -0.82
N VAL A 292 32.29 -0.86 0.22
CA VAL A 292 33.31 -0.78 1.28
C VAL A 292 32.59 -0.80 2.63
N SER A 293 33.00 -1.68 3.56
CA SER A 293 32.51 -1.66 4.95
C SER A 293 33.66 -1.46 5.94
N GLY A 294 33.53 -0.48 6.84
CA GLY A 294 34.34 -0.33 8.04
C GLY A 294 33.55 0.39 9.14
N GLN A 295 33.57 -0.13 10.37
CA GLN A 295 33.01 0.53 11.56
C GLN A 295 34.12 1.27 12.32
N ASN A 296 33.75 2.38 12.97
CA ASN A 296 34.54 3.26 13.84
C ASN A 296 35.49 4.24 13.14
N ALA A 297 35.02 5.48 12.98
CA ALA A 297 35.89 6.64 12.83
C ALA A 297 36.39 7.11 14.22
N SER A 298 37.29 6.34 14.81
CA SER A 298 38.25 6.82 15.81
C SER A 298 39.47 5.89 15.72
N CYS A 299 40.60 6.41 15.24
CA CYS A 299 41.89 5.70 15.06
C CYS A 299 41.97 4.61 13.98
N ALA A 300 42.33 4.99 12.75
CA ALA A 300 43.40 4.34 11.94
C ALA A 300 43.56 5.05 10.58
N ARG A 301 44.76 5.55 10.28
CA ARG A 301 45.21 5.81 8.91
C ARG A 301 45.63 4.46 8.31
N ALA A 302 44.97 3.97 7.26
CA ALA A 302 45.55 2.89 6.45
C ALA A 302 44.99 2.85 5.01
N PHE A 303 45.96 2.76 4.10
CA PHE A 303 45.97 2.54 2.65
C PHE A 303 44.77 1.82 2.00
N PHE A 304 44.29 2.40 0.89
CA PHE A 304 43.30 1.82 0.00
C PHE A 304 43.98 0.95 -1.07
N THR A 305 43.67 -0.34 -1.10
CA THR A 305 43.82 -1.19 -2.30
C THR A 305 42.42 -1.69 -2.66
N VAL A 306 41.89 -1.22 -3.79
CA VAL A 306 40.55 -1.57 -4.28
C VAL A 306 40.63 -2.94 -4.94
N PHE A 307 40.09 -3.97 -4.28
CA PHE A 307 39.75 -5.23 -4.93
C PHE A 307 38.45 -5.05 -5.70
N PHE A 308 38.48 -5.21 -7.02
CA PHE A 308 37.28 -5.38 -7.83
C PHE A 308 36.70 -6.76 -7.54
N LEU A 309 35.71 -6.84 -6.64
CA LEU A 309 34.82 -7.98 -6.62
C LEU A 309 33.79 -7.77 -7.74
N PHE A 310 33.96 -8.53 -8.82
CA PHE A 310 32.89 -8.75 -9.78
C PHE A 310 31.76 -9.47 -9.04
N TYR A 311 30.78 -8.71 -8.53
CA TYR A 311 29.47 -9.29 -8.34
C TYR A 311 28.83 -9.36 -9.72
N GLU A 312 28.84 -10.54 -10.32
CA GLU A 312 27.82 -10.87 -11.31
C GLU A 312 26.47 -10.64 -10.63
N THR A 313 25.79 -9.54 -10.97
CA THR A 313 24.34 -9.61 -11.03
C THR A 313 24.07 -10.76 -11.96
N VAL A 314 23.63 -11.91 -11.43
CA VAL A 314 23.19 -13.04 -12.25
C VAL A 314 22.00 -12.50 -13.04
N GLY A 315 22.32 -11.95 -14.21
CA GLY A 315 21.39 -11.23 -15.03
C GLY A 315 20.36 -12.20 -15.58
N CYS A 316 19.17 -11.68 -15.86
CA CYS A 316 18.18 -12.30 -16.74
C CYS A 316 18.69 -12.41 -18.20
N ALA A 317 19.91 -12.90 -18.38
CA ALA A 317 20.51 -13.24 -19.68
C ALA A 317 20.25 -14.71 -20.05
N LEU A 318 19.63 -15.48 -19.15
CA LEU A 318 19.39 -16.89 -19.33
C LEU A 318 17.99 -17.12 -19.87
N THR A 319 17.87 -17.97 -20.88
CA THR A 319 16.58 -18.45 -21.39
C THR A 319 16.24 -19.77 -20.73
N LEU A 320 14.94 -20.03 -20.56
CA LEU A 320 14.48 -21.31 -20.03
C LEU A 320 14.96 -22.46 -20.92
N LYS A 321 15.60 -23.46 -20.31
CA LYS A 321 16.13 -24.65 -20.97
C LYS A 321 15.18 -25.84 -20.82
N SER A 322 14.68 -26.06 -19.62
CA SER A 322 13.77 -27.19 -19.35
C SER A 322 12.96 -26.98 -18.09
N VAL A 323 11.80 -27.65 -18.04
CA VAL A 323 10.92 -27.74 -16.87
C VAL A 323 11.06 -29.15 -16.30
N GLY A 324 11.31 -29.26 -15.00
CA GLY A 324 11.42 -30.53 -14.30
C GLY A 324 10.07 -31.21 -14.07
N ASN A 325 10.08 -32.39 -13.45
CA ASN A 325 8.85 -33.11 -13.13
C ASN A 325 8.03 -32.37 -12.05
N PRO A 326 6.68 -32.40 -12.13
CA PRO A 326 5.83 -31.82 -11.12
C PRO A 326 5.99 -32.50 -9.76
N VAL A 327 6.02 -31.69 -8.70
CA VAL A 327 5.96 -32.15 -7.31
C VAL A 327 4.62 -31.73 -6.71
N THR A 328 3.80 -32.70 -6.32
CA THR A 328 2.53 -32.42 -5.65
C THR A 328 2.77 -31.95 -4.22
N GLN A 329 2.29 -30.74 -3.93
CA GLN A 329 2.37 -30.15 -2.61
C GLN A 329 1.12 -30.44 -1.80
N HIS A 330 -0.08 -30.28 -2.37
CA HIS A 330 -1.33 -30.45 -1.65
C HIS A 330 -2.49 -30.84 -2.58
N ASN A 331 -3.60 -31.28 -1.96
CA ASN A 331 -4.81 -31.75 -2.64
C ASN A 331 -6.01 -30.96 -2.10
N ARG A 332 -6.82 -30.36 -2.98
CA ARG A 332 -8.01 -29.58 -2.59
C ARG A 332 -9.27 -29.98 -3.34
N SER A 333 -10.44 -29.68 -2.77
CA SER A 333 -11.72 -30.07 -3.36
C SER A 333 -12.01 -29.44 -4.73
N PRO A 334 -11.67 -28.16 -5.03
CA PRO A 334 -11.91 -27.59 -6.36
C PRO A 334 -10.91 -28.10 -7.41
N THR A 335 -11.39 -28.35 -8.62
CA THR A 335 -10.56 -28.73 -9.78
C THR A 335 -9.62 -27.60 -10.22
N GLN A 336 -9.98 -26.34 -9.94
CA GLN A 336 -9.23 -25.13 -10.28
C GLN A 336 -9.15 -24.14 -9.12
N GLY A 337 -8.12 -23.29 -9.17
CA GLY A 337 -7.89 -22.21 -8.24
C GLY A 337 -6.55 -21.53 -8.52
N ALA A 338 -6.20 -20.56 -7.70
CA ALA A 338 -4.90 -19.93 -7.71
C ALA A 338 -4.20 -20.19 -6.38
N TRP A 339 -2.89 -20.41 -6.41
CA TRP A 339 -2.09 -20.46 -5.20
C TRP A 339 -0.70 -19.92 -5.47
N MET A 340 -0.20 -19.12 -4.54
CA MET A 340 0.92 -18.23 -4.80
C MET A 340 1.65 -17.89 -3.52
N LYS A 341 2.87 -17.38 -3.67
CA LYS A 341 3.63 -16.71 -2.60
C LYS A 341 3.97 -15.30 -3.06
N ASP A 342 4.22 -14.41 -2.11
CA ASP A 342 4.81 -13.10 -2.41
C ASP A 342 6.33 -13.25 -2.73
N PRO A 343 6.77 -12.97 -3.96
CA PRO A 343 8.19 -13.06 -4.29
C PRO A 343 9.04 -11.95 -3.65
N LEU A 344 8.45 -10.89 -3.12
CA LEU A 344 9.18 -9.87 -2.35
C LEU A 344 9.41 -10.28 -0.89
N GLY A 345 8.64 -11.26 -0.39
CA GLY A 345 8.72 -11.73 0.99
C GLY A 345 8.17 -10.76 2.04
N VAL A 346 7.45 -9.72 1.64
CA VAL A 346 6.82 -8.73 2.53
C VAL A 346 5.74 -9.39 3.39
N MET A 347 5.00 -10.34 2.81
CA MET A 347 4.00 -11.13 3.56
C MET A 347 4.61 -12.26 4.39
N GLY A 348 5.93 -12.43 4.38
CA GLY A 348 6.67 -13.57 4.94
C GLY A 348 7.25 -14.48 3.86
N ASN A 349 8.42 -15.06 4.13
CA ASN A 349 9.19 -15.81 3.12
C ASN A 349 8.50 -17.08 2.64
N ASP A 350 7.75 -17.74 3.52
CA ASP A 350 7.08 -19.02 3.24
C ASP A 350 5.56 -18.91 3.19
N THR A 351 5.03 -17.69 3.36
CA THR A 351 3.59 -17.43 3.39
C THR A 351 2.96 -17.79 2.06
N ILE A 352 1.91 -18.61 2.11
CA ILE A 352 1.18 -19.10 0.94
C ILE A 352 -0.23 -18.53 0.97
N PHE A 353 -0.69 -18.06 -0.19
CA PHE A 353 -2.04 -17.59 -0.41
C PHE A 353 -2.79 -18.54 -1.34
N VAL A 354 -4.06 -18.76 -1.06
CA VAL A 354 -4.92 -19.66 -1.84
C VAL A 354 -6.24 -19.00 -2.13
N MET A 355 -6.63 -19.03 -3.40
CA MET A 355 -7.92 -18.57 -3.90
C MET A 355 -8.63 -19.76 -4.54
N GLN A 356 -9.67 -20.24 -3.87
CA GLN A 356 -10.36 -21.46 -4.26
C GLN A 356 -11.46 -21.18 -5.28
N SER A 357 -11.37 -21.81 -6.45
CA SER A 357 -12.38 -21.70 -7.52
C SER A 357 -12.64 -20.25 -7.99
N TYR A 358 -13.50 -20.09 -8.99
CA TYR A 358 -14.09 -18.80 -9.37
C TYR A 358 -15.62 -18.81 -9.21
N TYR A 359 -16.22 -19.90 -8.69
CA TYR A 359 -17.67 -20.00 -8.43
C TYR A 359 -18.07 -19.58 -7.00
N SER A 360 -17.12 -19.61 -6.05
CA SER A 360 -17.29 -19.26 -4.62
C SER A 360 -16.10 -18.41 -4.17
N ASN A 361 -16.09 -17.17 -4.65
CA ASN A 361 -14.87 -16.41 -4.93
C ASN A 361 -14.80 -15.07 -4.19
N ASP A 362 -15.01 -15.07 -2.88
CA ASP A 362 -14.81 -13.89 -2.03
C ASP A 362 -13.83 -14.12 -0.87
N ASN A 363 -13.31 -15.34 -0.70
CA ASN A 363 -12.40 -15.68 0.39
C ASN A 363 -10.98 -16.04 -0.10
N VAL A 364 -9.97 -15.40 0.49
CA VAL A 364 -8.55 -15.76 0.31
C VAL A 364 -8.01 -16.32 1.61
N GLU A 365 -7.42 -17.50 1.53
CA GLU A 365 -6.78 -18.16 2.67
C GLU A 365 -5.29 -17.86 2.69
N GLU A 366 -4.77 -17.48 3.85
CA GLU A 366 -3.34 -17.34 4.12
C GLU A 366 -2.86 -18.48 5.01
N PHE A 367 -1.71 -19.04 4.66
CA PHE A 367 -1.00 -20.06 5.40
C PHE A 367 0.40 -19.55 5.74
N GLU A 368 0.82 -19.77 6.97
CA GLU A 368 2.13 -19.34 7.48
C GLU A 368 3.30 -19.94 6.69
N ASN A 369 3.20 -21.21 6.32
CA ASN A 369 4.24 -21.95 5.62
C ASN A 369 3.69 -23.21 4.93
N LEU A 370 4.55 -23.88 4.17
CA LEU A 370 4.19 -25.09 3.41
C LEU A 370 3.67 -26.24 4.30
N ASN A 371 4.18 -26.39 5.53
CA ASN A 371 3.72 -27.44 6.43
C ASN A 371 2.29 -27.18 6.91
N LYS A 372 1.98 -25.94 7.31
CA LYS A 372 0.63 -25.52 7.69
C LYS A 372 -0.34 -25.60 6.51
N PHE A 373 0.12 -25.20 5.32
CA PHE A 373 -0.64 -25.37 4.07
C PHE A 373 -0.99 -26.84 3.80
N LYS A 374 0.00 -27.74 3.89
CA LYS A 374 -0.23 -29.19 3.72
C LYS A 374 -1.17 -29.78 4.76
N ALA A 375 -1.13 -29.27 5.98
CA ALA A 375 -2.02 -29.66 7.08
C ALA A 375 -3.41 -29.03 7.00
N GLY A 376 -3.65 -28.08 6.08
CA GLY A 376 -4.93 -27.36 5.99
C GLY A 376 -5.18 -26.37 7.14
N VAL A 377 -4.13 -25.93 7.85
CA VAL A 377 -4.24 -25.01 8.99
C VAL A 377 -4.15 -23.57 8.49
N VAL A 378 -5.31 -22.96 8.26
CA VAL A 378 -5.42 -21.56 7.82
C VAL A 378 -4.98 -20.62 8.93
N ARG A 379 -4.08 -19.68 8.61
CA ARG A 379 -3.63 -18.62 9.53
C ARG A 379 -4.62 -17.46 9.55
N LYS A 380 -5.05 -17.02 8.37
CA LYS A 380 -5.96 -15.88 8.22
C LYS A 380 -6.85 -16.05 6.98
N ASN A 381 -8.07 -15.54 7.07
CA ASN A 381 -9.01 -15.45 5.95
C ASN A 381 -9.26 -13.98 5.61
N TYR A 382 -9.22 -13.66 4.33
CA TYR A 382 -9.56 -12.35 3.81
C TYR A 382 -10.89 -12.45 3.05
N THR A 383 -11.87 -11.64 3.46
CA THR A 383 -13.11 -11.46 2.70
C THR A 383 -12.96 -10.28 1.77
N LEU A 384 -12.94 -10.55 0.47
CA LEU A 384 -12.78 -9.54 -0.56
C LEU A 384 -14.11 -8.83 -0.81
N PRO A 385 -14.09 -7.49 -1.01
CA PRO A 385 -15.31 -6.70 -1.26
C PRO A 385 -15.91 -6.96 -2.65
N PHE A 386 -15.12 -7.51 -3.57
CA PHE A 386 -15.57 -7.92 -4.90
C PHE A 386 -15.07 -9.32 -5.22
N LYS A 387 -15.95 -10.08 -5.87
CA LYS A 387 -15.65 -11.39 -6.46
C LYS A 387 -14.59 -11.31 -7.56
N TRP A 388 -13.94 -12.44 -7.88
CA TRP A 388 -12.90 -12.51 -8.92
C TRP A 388 -13.22 -13.43 -10.11
N ASP A 389 -12.77 -13.08 -11.32
CA ASP A 389 -12.82 -13.97 -12.48
C ASP A 389 -11.46 -14.66 -12.72
N GLY A 390 -11.50 -15.93 -13.16
CA GLY A 390 -10.30 -16.68 -13.53
C GLY A 390 -9.48 -17.20 -12.35
N THR A 391 -8.22 -17.51 -12.64
CA THR A 391 -7.22 -18.11 -11.73
C THR A 391 -5.89 -17.35 -11.74
N GLY A 392 -5.82 -16.21 -12.41
CA GLY A 392 -4.59 -15.44 -12.61
C GLY A 392 -4.42 -14.30 -11.62
N ALA A 393 -4.64 -14.57 -10.32
CA ALA A 393 -4.39 -13.60 -9.26
C ALA A 393 -2.98 -13.78 -8.71
N VAL A 394 -2.34 -12.69 -8.31
CA VAL A 394 -0.97 -12.72 -7.74
C VAL A 394 -0.87 -11.87 -6.48
N VAL A 395 -0.02 -12.28 -5.56
CA VAL A 395 0.43 -11.43 -4.44
C VAL A 395 1.79 -10.85 -4.79
N TYR A 396 1.93 -9.53 -4.68
CA TYR A 396 3.17 -8.81 -4.93
C TYR A 396 3.37 -7.73 -3.88
N GLY A 397 4.36 -7.90 -3.01
CA GLY A 397 4.50 -7.09 -1.81
C GLY A 397 3.34 -7.35 -0.84
N ASN A 398 2.76 -6.30 -0.27
CA ASN A 398 1.62 -6.40 0.64
C ASN A 398 0.25 -6.34 -0.06
N HIS A 399 0.21 -6.49 -1.39
CA HIS A 399 -1.01 -6.38 -2.18
C HIS A 399 -1.36 -7.69 -2.87
N LEU A 400 -2.64 -8.02 -2.85
CA LEU A 400 -3.27 -8.97 -3.75
C LEU A 400 -3.79 -8.22 -4.97
N TYR A 401 -3.38 -8.68 -6.16
CA TYR A 401 -3.89 -8.21 -7.44
C TYR A 401 -4.80 -9.29 -8.03
N TYR A 402 -6.03 -8.92 -8.37
CA TYR A 402 -6.99 -9.86 -8.94
C TYR A 402 -7.97 -9.18 -9.91
N ASN A 403 -8.43 -9.94 -10.90
CA ASN A 403 -9.48 -9.51 -11.83
C ASN A 403 -10.82 -9.44 -11.08
N ARG A 404 -11.47 -8.27 -11.04
CA ARG A 404 -12.84 -8.14 -10.52
C ARG A 404 -13.85 -8.74 -11.50
N GLU A 405 -14.72 -9.58 -10.94
CA GLU A 405 -15.79 -10.29 -11.65
C GLU A 405 -16.51 -9.42 -12.68
N ASN A 406 -16.59 -9.93 -13.91
CA ASN A 406 -17.33 -9.35 -15.02
C ASN A 406 -16.99 -7.86 -15.26
N SER A 407 -15.73 -7.49 -15.08
CA SER A 407 -15.25 -6.11 -15.24
C SER A 407 -13.90 -6.04 -15.94
N GLN A 408 -13.52 -4.83 -16.35
CA GLN A 408 -12.21 -4.54 -16.93
C GLN A 408 -11.18 -4.09 -15.89
N PHE A 409 -11.48 -4.30 -14.61
CA PHE A 409 -10.70 -3.77 -13.50
C PHE A 409 -9.87 -4.87 -12.84
N ILE A 410 -8.58 -4.59 -12.66
CA ILE A 410 -7.73 -5.32 -11.73
C ILE A 410 -7.78 -4.55 -10.41
N ILE A 411 -8.14 -5.24 -9.33
CA ILE A 411 -8.20 -4.66 -7.99
C ILE A 411 -6.83 -4.79 -7.34
N LYS A 412 -6.38 -3.72 -6.68
CA LYS A 412 -5.22 -3.73 -5.79
C LYS A 412 -5.72 -3.70 -4.35
N TYR A 413 -5.75 -4.88 -3.73
CA TYR A 413 -6.25 -5.08 -2.38
C TYR A 413 -5.09 -5.19 -1.40
N ASN A 414 -5.09 -4.39 -0.35
CA ASN A 414 -4.03 -4.35 0.65
C ASN A 414 -4.30 -5.39 1.74
N LEU A 415 -3.42 -6.38 1.83
CA LEU A 415 -3.57 -7.52 2.75
C LEU A 415 -3.30 -7.12 4.22
N PHE A 416 -2.62 -6.00 4.47
CA PHE A 416 -2.44 -5.50 5.84
C PHE A 416 -3.66 -4.74 6.34
N THR A 417 -4.17 -3.81 5.55
CA THR A 417 -5.31 -2.97 5.93
C THR A 417 -6.67 -3.61 5.64
N SER A 418 -6.69 -4.68 4.85
CA SER A 418 -7.91 -5.36 4.37
C SER A 418 -8.84 -4.44 3.57
N ASN A 419 -8.27 -3.46 2.85
CA ASN A 419 -8.99 -2.48 2.04
C ASN A 419 -8.52 -2.48 0.58
N ILE A 420 -9.36 -1.94 -0.31
CA ILE A 420 -8.94 -1.62 -1.67
C ILE A 420 -8.17 -0.31 -1.64
N ASP A 421 -6.91 -0.35 -2.03
CA ASP A 421 -6.11 0.87 -2.19
C ASP A 421 -6.40 1.52 -3.54
N ASN A 422 -6.58 0.73 -4.60
CA ASN A 422 -6.81 1.24 -5.95
C ASN A 422 -7.37 0.17 -6.91
N HIS A 423 -7.67 0.57 -8.15
CA HIS A 423 -7.94 -0.33 -9.27
C HIS A 423 -7.22 0.12 -10.55
N ILE A 424 -6.87 -0.84 -11.40
CA ILE A 424 -6.20 -0.63 -12.69
C ILE A 424 -7.20 -0.98 -13.80
N THR A 425 -7.30 -0.12 -14.82
CA THR A 425 -8.22 -0.33 -15.94
C THR A 425 -7.50 -0.95 -17.15
N LEU A 426 -8.00 -2.09 -17.64
CA LEU A 426 -7.53 -2.72 -18.88
C LEU A 426 -8.31 -2.20 -20.09
N SER A 427 -7.90 -1.06 -20.63
CA SER A 427 -8.53 -0.48 -21.83
C SER A 427 -8.37 -1.41 -23.04
N GLY A 428 -9.49 -1.95 -23.54
CA GLY A 428 -9.52 -2.87 -24.68
C GLY A 428 -9.80 -4.33 -24.30
N TYR A 429 -9.91 -4.63 -23.01
CA TYR A 429 -10.41 -5.90 -22.51
C TYR A 429 -11.94 -5.85 -22.44
N SER A 430 -12.61 -6.83 -23.02
CA SER A 430 -14.04 -7.04 -22.77
C SER A 430 -14.21 -8.18 -21.76
N PRO A 431 -14.96 -7.99 -20.67
CA PRO A 431 -15.12 -9.03 -19.64
C PRO A 431 -15.66 -10.33 -20.20
N ARG A 432 -15.05 -11.45 -19.81
CA ARG A 432 -15.47 -12.83 -20.13
C ARG A 432 -15.59 -13.15 -21.64
N SER A 433 -15.00 -12.34 -22.51
CA SER A 433 -15.07 -12.55 -23.97
C SER A 433 -13.97 -13.45 -24.51
N ILE A 434 -12.82 -13.52 -23.81
CA ILE A 434 -11.64 -14.27 -24.20
C ILE A 434 -11.14 -15.03 -22.98
N THR A 435 -10.71 -16.27 -23.17
CA THR A 435 -10.14 -17.14 -22.13
C THR A 435 -9.02 -17.97 -22.72
N TYR A 436 -8.27 -18.66 -21.87
CA TYR A 436 -7.49 -19.83 -22.26
C TYR A 436 -8.43 -20.96 -22.73
N THR A 437 -7.86 -21.99 -23.34
CA THR A 437 -8.59 -23.13 -23.92
C THR A 437 -9.45 -23.91 -22.91
N TRP A 438 -9.13 -23.85 -21.61
CA TRP A 438 -9.92 -24.48 -20.55
C TRP A 438 -11.11 -23.64 -20.06
N GLY A 439 -11.20 -22.37 -20.47
CA GLY A 439 -12.32 -21.49 -20.13
C GLY A 439 -12.15 -20.76 -18.80
N GLY A 440 -13.15 -20.87 -17.92
CA GLY A 440 -13.11 -20.36 -16.55
C GLY A 440 -12.92 -18.85 -16.36
N TYR A 441 -13.35 -18.04 -17.33
CA TYR A 441 -13.20 -16.58 -17.30
C TYR A 441 -11.73 -16.11 -17.18
N SER A 442 -10.78 -16.94 -17.62
CA SER A 442 -9.34 -16.73 -17.48
C SER A 442 -8.76 -15.71 -18.48
N GLY A 443 -9.51 -14.67 -18.86
CA GLY A 443 -9.11 -13.71 -19.90
C GLY A 443 -8.07 -12.68 -19.47
N VAL A 444 -7.79 -12.65 -18.16
CA VAL A 444 -6.79 -11.79 -17.51
C VAL A 444 -5.99 -12.69 -16.59
N ASP A 445 -4.67 -12.65 -16.73
CA ASP A 445 -3.73 -13.49 -16.02
C ASP A 445 -2.57 -12.62 -15.53
N LEU A 446 -2.54 -12.31 -14.23
CA LEU A 446 -1.48 -11.50 -13.64
C LEU A 446 -0.25 -12.36 -13.44
N ALA A 447 0.93 -11.77 -13.58
CA ALA A 447 2.17 -12.50 -13.42
C ALA A 447 3.25 -11.62 -12.80
N VAL A 448 4.23 -12.25 -12.13
CA VAL A 448 5.37 -11.56 -11.54
C VAL A 448 6.66 -12.22 -12.00
N ASP A 449 7.64 -11.41 -12.40
CA ASP A 449 8.99 -11.86 -12.70
C ASP A 449 10.04 -10.94 -12.07
N GLU A 450 11.29 -11.09 -12.47
CA GLU A 450 12.42 -10.27 -12.05
C GLU A 450 12.28 -8.79 -12.45
N ASN A 451 11.42 -8.46 -13.41
CA ASN A 451 11.16 -7.11 -13.90
C ASN A 451 9.92 -6.47 -13.25
N GLY A 452 9.20 -7.20 -12.40
CA GLY A 452 8.08 -6.71 -11.61
C GLY A 452 6.75 -7.32 -11.98
N LEU A 453 5.68 -6.51 -11.92
CA LEU A 453 4.30 -6.94 -12.09
C LEU A 453 3.83 -6.78 -13.54
N TRP A 454 3.15 -7.82 -14.03
CA TRP A 454 2.65 -7.92 -15.39
C TRP A 454 1.20 -8.37 -15.41
N VAL A 455 0.55 -8.14 -16.54
CA VAL A 455 -0.73 -8.73 -16.89
C VAL A 455 -0.65 -9.31 -18.31
N LEU A 456 -0.96 -10.59 -18.44
CA LEU A 456 -1.20 -11.29 -19.68
C LEU A 456 -2.71 -11.32 -19.92
N TRP A 457 -3.19 -10.87 -21.07
CA TRP A 457 -4.62 -10.69 -21.28
C TRP A 457 -5.02 -10.79 -22.75
N GLY A 458 -6.27 -11.22 -22.96
CA GLY A 458 -6.87 -11.28 -24.28
C GLY A 458 -7.38 -9.91 -24.71
N ASN A 459 -6.75 -9.29 -25.69
CA ASN A 459 -7.18 -7.99 -26.18
C ASN A 459 -8.27 -8.15 -27.27
N THR A 460 -9.45 -7.58 -27.03
CA THR A 460 -10.57 -7.69 -27.98
C THR A 460 -10.37 -6.87 -29.24
N GLY A 461 -9.63 -5.76 -29.14
CA GLY A 461 -9.33 -4.88 -30.27
C GLY A 461 -8.32 -5.46 -31.27
N ASN A 462 -7.58 -6.51 -30.91
CA ASN A 462 -6.55 -7.12 -31.78
C ASN A 462 -6.90 -8.53 -32.27
N GLY A 463 -8.17 -8.93 -32.18
CA GLY A 463 -8.64 -10.24 -32.64
C GLY A 463 -8.33 -11.38 -31.66
N SER A 464 -8.40 -11.09 -30.36
CA SER A 464 -8.19 -12.05 -29.25
C SER A 464 -6.76 -12.57 -29.13
N ARG A 465 -5.78 -11.77 -29.54
CA ARG A 465 -4.36 -12.12 -29.39
C ARG A 465 -3.93 -11.94 -27.95
N LEU A 466 -2.92 -12.72 -27.56
CA LEU A 466 -2.28 -12.54 -26.27
C LEU A 466 -1.56 -11.19 -26.25
N SER A 467 -1.92 -10.35 -25.31
CA SER A 467 -1.21 -9.12 -24.98
C SER A 467 -0.54 -9.28 -23.63
N ALA A 468 0.65 -8.74 -23.46
CA ALA A 468 1.31 -8.63 -22.18
C ALA A 468 1.54 -7.15 -21.88
N SER A 469 1.19 -6.72 -20.67
CA SER A 469 1.37 -5.34 -20.26
C SER A 469 2.09 -5.26 -18.92
N LYS A 470 2.96 -4.27 -18.78
CA LYS A 470 3.65 -3.99 -17.51
C LYS A 470 2.83 -3.04 -16.65
N ILE A 471 2.74 -3.33 -15.35
CA ILE A 471 2.05 -2.50 -14.37
C ILE A 471 3.10 -1.77 -13.51
N GLU A 472 3.06 -0.43 -13.53
CA GLU A 472 3.90 0.43 -12.69
C GLU A 472 3.06 1.55 -12.09
N GLY A 473 3.15 1.79 -10.77
CA GLY A 473 2.41 2.89 -10.12
C GLY A 473 0.88 2.83 -10.32
N ASP A 474 0.30 1.62 -10.38
CA ASP A 474 -1.12 1.35 -10.62
C ASP A 474 -1.62 1.77 -12.03
N VAL A 475 -0.72 1.92 -12.99
CA VAL A 475 -1.06 2.17 -14.40
C VAL A 475 -0.36 1.18 -15.33
N ILE A 476 -0.95 0.98 -16.50
CA ILE A 476 -0.36 0.21 -17.60
C ILE A 476 0.64 1.11 -18.33
N VAL A 477 1.93 0.76 -18.30
CA VAL A 477 2.99 1.58 -18.91
C VAL A 477 3.50 1.05 -20.25
N ASN A 478 3.60 -0.28 -20.38
CA ASN A 478 4.10 -0.93 -21.60
C ASN A 478 3.07 -1.95 -22.06
N ASN A 479 2.85 -2.06 -23.37
CA ASN A 479 1.92 -3.02 -23.96
C ASN A 479 2.60 -3.74 -25.14
N TYR A 480 2.71 -5.05 -25.03
CA TYR A 480 3.33 -5.94 -26.00
C TYR A 480 2.24 -6.81 -26.63
N ASN A 481 2.00 -6.63 -27.92
CA ASN A 481 1.06 -7.45 -28.66
C ASN A 481 1.79 -8.64 -29.28
N LEU A 482 1.47 -9.86 -28.85
CA LEU A 482 2.06 -11.07 -29.43
C LEU A 482 1.32 -11.34 -30.76
N ALA A 483 1.97 -10.99 -31.86
CA ALA A 483 1.35 -10.91 -33.19
C ALA A 483 0.97 -12.27 -33.80
N THR A 484 1.34 -13.39 -33.19
CA THR A 484 1.03 -14.75 -33.69
C THR A 484 0.05 -15.48 -32.79
N GLU A 485 0.24 -15.42 -31.47
CA GLU A 485 -0.49 -16.26 -30.53
C GLU A 485 -1.84 -15.68 -30.08
N ARG A 486 -2.82 -16.56 -29.98
CA ARG A 486 -4.14 -16.24 -29.42
C ARG A 486 -4.30 -16.87 -28.05
N MET A 487 -4.88 -16.12 -27.13
CA MET A 487 -5.08 -16.64 -25.77
C MET A 487 -5.97 -17.89 -25.77
N ASN A 488 -6.95 -17.94 -26.68
CA ASN A 488 -7.87 -19.08 -26.82
C ASN A 488 -7.29 -20.28 -27.61
N SER A 489 -6.01 -20.25 -28.00
CA SER A 489 -5.32 -21.39 -28.63
C SER A 489 -4.26 -22.02 -27.74
N MET A 490 -4.10 -21.56 -26.50
CA MET A 490 -3.10 -22.09 -25.55
C MET A 490 -3.74 -22.55 -24.25
N GLY A 491 -3.05 -23.42 -23.51
CA GLY A 491 -3.45 -23.92 -22.22
C GLY A 491 -3.28 -22.89 -21.10
N ASN A 492 -2.10 -22.26 -21.05
CA ASN A 492 -1.74 -21.25 -20.05
C ASN A 492 -0.49 -20.47 -20.52
N ALA A 493 -0.07 -19.42 -19.82
CA ALA A 493 1.18 -18.72 -20.10
C ALA A 493 1.77 -18.12 -18.82
N PHE A 494 3.10 -18.02 -18.76
CA PHE A 494 3.79 -17.34 -17.66
C PHE A 494 4.87 -16.42 -18.21
N ILE A 495 5.38 -15.52 -17.37
CA ILE A 495 6.52 -14.65 -17.71
C ILE A 495 7.67 -14.90 -16.74
N ALA A 496 8.89 -14.98 -17.28
CA ALA A 496 10.11 -15.06 -16.50
C ALA A 496 11.23 -14.31 -17.23
N CYS A 497 12.00 -13.51 -16.50
CA CYS A 497 13.07 -12.69 -17.05
C CYS A 497 12.65 -11.81 -18.26
N GLY A 498 11.40 -11.36 -18.28
CA GLY A 498 10.83 -10.54 -19.36
C GLY A 498 10.52 -11.35 -20.62
N VAL A 499 10.59 -12.68 -20.55
CA VAL A 499 10.22 -13.59 -21.62
C VAL A 499 8.90 -14.26 -21.26
N ILE A 500 7.92 -14.10 -22.14
CA ILE A 500 6.61 -14.75 -22.02
C ILE A 500 6.73 -16.14 -22.63
N TYR A 501 6.29 -17.16 -21.93
CA TYR A 501 6.28 -18.56 -22.35
C TYR A 501 4.85 -19.07 -22.39
N CYS A 502 4.41 -19.58 -23.55
CA CYS A 502 3.06 -20.12 -23.73
C CYS A 502 3.08 -21.65 -23.70
N ILE A 503 2.17 -22.23 -22.92
CA ILE A 503 1.97 -23.69 -22.79
C ILE A 503 0.84 -24.09 -23.74
N ASP A 504 1.10 -25.06 -24.63
CA ASP A 504 0.22 -25.43 -25.73
C ASP A 504 -1.15 -25.95 -25.27
N SER A 505 -1.17 -26.88 -24.32
CA SER A 505 -2.40 -27.51 -23.84
C SER A 505 -2.48 -27.55 -22.32
N TYR A 506 -3.71 -27.41 -21.79
CA TYR A 506 -4.00 -27.53 -20.37
C TYR A 506 -4.23 -28.97 -19.91
N ASN A 507 -4.56 -29.89 -20.83
CA ASN A 507 -4.99 -31.26 -20.50
C ASN A 507 -4.15 -32.37 -21.16
N SER A 508 -3.36 -32.04 -22.19
CA SER A 508 -2.45 -33.02 -22.82
C SER A 508 -1.30 -33.36 -21.89
N ASN A 509 -0.96 -34.65 -21.78
CA ASN A 509 0.14 -35.13 -20.96
C ASN A 509 1.03 -36.13 -21.76
N PRO A 510 2.28 -35.76 -22.12
CA PRO A 510 2.90 -34.45 -21.93
C PRO A 510 2.31 -33.39 -22.88
N THR A 511 2.60 -32.13 -22.62
CA THR A 511 2.40 -30.98 -23.52
C THR A 511 3.74 -30.28 -23.74
N THR A 512 3.75 -29.14 -24.42
CA THR A 512 4.96 -28.38 -24.71
C THR A 512 4.77 -26.90 -24.45
N ILE A 513 5.87 -26.23 -24.10
CA ILE A 513 6.03 -24.79 -24.28
C ILE A 513 6.58 -24.61 -25.69
N ASN A 514 5.74 -24.14 -26.60
CA ASN A 514 6.02 -24.07 -28.03
C ASN A 514 6.13 -22.63 -28.56
N PHE A 515 5.94 -21.64 -27.70
CA PHE A 515 6.11 -20.25 -28.05
C PHE A 515 6.76 -19.47 -26.92
N ALA A 516 7.69 -18.59 -27.28
CA ALA A 516 8.31 -17.63 -26.38
C ALA A 516 8.45 -16.25 -27.05
N TYR A 517 8.24 -15.18 -26.27
CA TYR A 517 8.38 -13.79 -26.69
C TYR A 517 9.23 -13.00 -25.70
N ASP A 518 10.34 -12.43 -26.15
CA ASP A 518 11.20 -11.58 -25.35
C ASP A 518 10.74 -10.12 -25.43
N THR A 519 10.26 -9.56 -24.31
CA THR A 519 9.76 -8.18 -24.22
C THR A 519 10.83 -7.10 -24.40
N LYS A 520 12.11 -7.45 -24.23
CA LYS A 520 13.23 -6.52 -24.40
C LYS A 520 13.65 -6.40 -25.86
N THR A 521 13.70 -7.51 -26.59
CA THR A 521 14.17 -7.55 -27.98
C THR A 521 13.03 -7.59 -28.99
N GLY A 522 11.83 -7.98 -28.58
CA GLY A 522 10.69 -8.26 -29.46
C GLY A 522 10.83 -9.60 -30.22
N ASN A 523 11.87 -10.38 -29.94
CA ASN A 523 12.14 -11.65 -30.60
C ASN A 523 11.13 -12.72 -30.19
N GLN A 524 10.77 -13.56 -31.16
CA GLN A 524 9.83 -14.67 -31.00
C GLN A 524 10.48 -15.96 -31.46
N TRP A 525 10.29 -17.05 -30.71
CA TRP A 525 10.80 -18.36 -31.11
C TRP A 525 9.95 -19.49 -30.55
N ASN A 526 10.14 -20.70 -31.09
CA ASN A 526 9.59 -21.92 -30.53
C ASN A 526 10.67 -22.60 -29.68
N PRO A 527 10.57 -22.59 -28.34
CA PRO A 527 11.56 -23.23 -27.48
C PRO A 527 11.44 -24.76 -27.46
N ASN A 528 10.28 -25.33 -27.84
CA ASN A 528 9.98 -26.76 -27.85
C ASN A 528 10.36 -27.48 -26.53
N ILE A 529 10.02 -26.88 -25.39
CA ILE A 529 10.32 -27.43 -24.07
C ILE A 529 9.18 -28.34 -23.62
N GLN A 530 9.49 -29.54 -23.14
CA GLN A 530 8.48 -30.45 -22.59
C GLN A 530 7.88 -29.89 -21.29
N PHE A 531 6.56 -29.99 -21.14
CA PHE A 531 5.84 -29.62 -19.94
C PHE A 531 4.83 -30.73 -19.58
N THR A 532 4.70 -31.08 -18.30
CA THR A 532 3.89 -32.24 -17.87
C THR A 532 2.64 -31.77 -17.13
N ASN A 533 1.46 -31.95 -17.74
CA ASN A 533 0.16 -31.83 -17.05
C ASN A 533 -0.19 -33.16 -16.39
N GLN A 534 0.42 -33.45 -15.23
CA GLN A 534 0.35 -34.76 -14.58
C GLN A 534 -1.08 -35.28 -14.37
N TYR A 535 -2.05 -34.39 -14.11
CA TYR A 535 -3.43 -34.73 -13.76
C TYR A 535 -4.47 -34.26 -14.79
N GLY A 536 -4.02 -33.69 -15.91
CA GLY A 536 -4.83 -33.47 -17.12
C GLY A 536 -5.86 -32.33 -17.04
N TYR A 537 -5.75 -31.40 -16.09
CA TYR A 537 -6.57 -30.18 -16.02
C TYR A 537 -5.79 -29.03 -15.37
N ASN A 538 -4.76 -28.53 -16.05
CA ASN A 538 -3.91 -27.46 -15.58
C ASN A 538 -4.58 -26.08 -15.79
N SER A 539 -5.10 -25.52 -14.70
CA SER A 539 -5.92 -24.31 -14.68
C SER A 539 -5.14 -23.04 -14.31
N MET A 540 -3.87 -23.15 -13.92
CA MET A 540 -3.06 -22.03 -13.43
C MET A 540 -1.59 -22.43 -13.49
N VAL A 541 -0.73 -21.57 -14.07
CA VAL A 541 0.73 -21.73 -14.01
C VAL A 541 1.37 -20.36 -13.81
N ASP A 542 1.90 -20.12 -12.60
CA ASP A 542 2.57 -18.87 -12.25
C ASP A 542 4.04 -19.08 -11.94
N TYR A 543 4.87 -18.15 -12.37
CA TYR A 543 6.29 -18.12 -12.05
C TYR A 543 6.54 -17.35 -10.75
N ASN A 544 7.40 -17.92 -9.89
CA ASN A 544 7.92 -17.22 -8.73
C ASN A 544 9.41 -16.86 -8.94
N PRO A 545 9.76 -15.57 -9.12
CA PRO A 545 11.13 -15.14 -9.40
C PRO A 545 12.09 -15.27 -8.20
N LYS A 546 11.58 -15.42 -6.98
CA LYS A 546 12.41 -15.62 -5.78
C LYS A 546 12.89 -17.06 -5.67
N GLU A 547 11.99 -18.01 -5.87
CA GLU A 547 12.30 -19.44 -5.76
C GLU A 547 12.73 -20.08 -7.08
N LYS A 548 12.52 -19.39 -8.21
CA LYS A 548 12.76 -19.91 -9.57
C LYS A 548 11.95 -21.18 -9.87
N LEU A 549 10.71 -21.23 -9.37
CA LEU A 549 9.78 -22.34 -9.54
C LEU A 549 8.53 -21.88 -10.28
N LEU A 550 7.88 -22.81 -10.97
CA LEU A 550 6.48 -22.63 -11.37
C LEU A 550 5.57 -23.22 -10.29
N TYR A 551 4.52 -22.49 -9.97
CA TYR A 551 3.38 -22.91 -9.18
C TYR A 551 2.25 -23.25 -10.14
N ALA A 552 1.56 -24.36 -9.94
CA ALA A 552 0.45 -24.74 -10.80
C ALA A 552 -0.72 -25.37 -10.06
N TRP A 553 -1.90 -25.32 -10.66
CA TRP A 553 -3.09 -26.01 -10.19
C TRP A 553 -3.62 -26.95 -11.27
N ASP A 554 -3.35 -28.25 -11.10
CA ASP A 554 -3.70 -29.29 -12.05
C ASP A 554 -4.68 -30.28 -11.42
N ASN A 555 -5.95 -30.19 -11.81
CA ASN A 555 -7.02 -31.10 -11.39
C ASN A 555 -7.00 -31.44 -9.88
N HIS A 556 -7.37 -30.48 -9.03
CA HIS A 556 -7.33 -30.58 -7.55
C HIS A 556 -5.94 -30.48 -6.90
N LYS A 557 -4.86 -30.59 -7.68
CA LYS A 557 -3.49 -30.69 -7.16
C LYS A 557 -2.76 -29.36 -7.25
N GLN A 558 -2.20 -28.92 -6.14
CA GLN A 558 -1.25 -27.80 -6.13
C GLN A 558 0.15 -28.37 -6.35
N LEU A 559 0.80 -27.95 -7.44
CA LEU A 559 2.04 -28.52 -7.94
C LEU A 559 3.15 -27.47 -8.07
N THR A 560 4.39 -27.86 -7.81
CA THR A 560 5.56 -27.04 -8.16
C THR A 560 6.42 -27.71 -9.22
N TYR A 561 7.00 -26.92 -10.13
CA TYR A 561 7.96 -27.39 -11.12
C TYR A 561 9.29 -26.65 -10.95
N SER A 562 10.39 -27.41 -10.94
CA SER A 562 11.74 -26.84 -10.96
C SER A 562 12.09 -26.37 -12.37
N LEU A 563 12.80 -25.24 -12.48
CA LEU A 563 13.24 -24.71 -13.76
C LEU A 563 14.76 -24.83 -13.92
N THR A 564 15.21 -25.17 -15.13
CA THR A 564 16.61 -25.12 -15.52
C THR A 564 16.78 -24.06 -16.60
N TRP A 565 17.79 -23.22 -16.43
CA TRP A 565 18.11 -22.09 -17.31
C TRP A 565 19.39 -22.39 -18.10
N ASN A 566 19.54 -21.78 -19.28
CA ASN A 566 20.72 -21.92 -20.13
C ASN A 566 21.94 -21.18 -19.59
#